data_AF-A0A1M5QLZ3-F1
#
_entry.id   AF-A0A1M5QLZ3-F1
#
_cell.length_a   1.000
_cell.length_b   1.000
_cell.length_c   1.000
_cell.angle_alpha   90.00
_cell.angle_beta   90.00
_cell.angle_gamma   90.00
#
_symmetry.space_group_name_H-M   'P 1'
#
loop_
_entity.id
_entity.type
_entity.pdbx_description
1 polymer ?
#
loop_
_entity_poly.entity_id
_entity_poly.type
_entity_poly.pdbx_seq_one_letter_code
_entity_poly.pdbx_strand_id
1 'polypeptide(L)'
;MMQTLSTQLTLYRKETDRNMEAKKKLTLSELISNADKIKAKKTETRELYVKSLGATITIMKPSRTTVLDSYEIGEGEGNSFLVYECVTEPSFKDTELQAAFGVTGYDVLDQILDSGEIDSIAKEIVDFAGYGKDSVSVVEAVKN
;
A
#
# COMPACT_ATOMS: atom_id res chain seq x y z
N MET A 1 -8.20 22.80 47.43
CA MET A 1 -7.35 23.10 46.25
C MET A 1 -6.36 21.97 45.92
N MET A 2 -5.78 21.24 46.89
CA MET A 2 -4.85 20.12 46.61
C MET A 2 -5.51 18.83 46.07
N GLN A 3 -6.77 18.53 46.43
CA GLN A 3 -7.42 17.28 46.00
C GLN A 3 -7.75 17.25 44.49
N THR A 4 -8.13 18.39 43.91
CA THR A 4 -8.43 18.53 42.48
C THR A 4 -7.21 18.38 41.58
N LEU A 5 -6.02 18.82 42.04
CA LEU A 5 -4.76 18.65 41.32
C LEU A 5 -4.30 17.18 41.29
N SER A 6 -4.46 16.46 42.41
CA SER A 6 -4.15 15.03 42.49
C SER A 6 -5.05 14.19 41.58
N THR A 7 -6.35 14.52 41.50
CA THR A 7 -7.28 13.89 40.57
C THR A 7 -6.95 14.21 39.11
N GLN A 8 -6.61 15.45 38.76
CA GLN A 8 -6.21 15.81 37.39
C GLN A 8 -4.90 15.12 36.96
N LEU A 9 -3.89 15.04 37.83
CA LEU A 9 -2.64 14.31 37.56
C LEU A 9 -2.87 12.81 37.38
N THR A 10 -3.77 12.23 38.18
CA THR A 10 -4.11 10.79 38.08
C THR A 10 -4.87 10.50 36.79
N LEU A 11 -5.79 11.37 36.37
CA LEU A 11 -6.52 11.24 35.11
C LEU A 11 -5.61 11.43 33.90
N TYR A 12 -4.72 12.44 33.93
CA TYR A 12 -3.72 12.67 32.88
C TYR A 12 -2.78 11.48 32.73
N ARG A 13 -2.33 10.88 33.85
CA ARG A 13 -1.51 9.66 33.83
C ARG A 13 -2.27 8.46 33.26
N LYS A 14 -3.56 8.30 33.60
CA LYS A 14 -4.44 7.26 33.05
C LYS A 14 -4.78 7.47 31.57
N GLU A 15 -4.73 8.70 31.07
CA GLU A 15 -4.90 9.04 29.64
C GLU A 15 -3.60 8.82 28.86
N THR A 16 -2.44 9.17 29.43
CA THR A 16 -1.14 8.85 28.84
C THR A 16 -0.85 7.36 28.84
N ASP A 17 -1.27 6.62 29.87
CA ASP A 17 -1.11 5.15 29.94
C ASP A 17 -2.11 4.41 29.02
N ARG A 18 -3.28 5.02 28.73
CA ARG A 18 -4.20 4.51 27.69
C ARG A 18 -3.73 4.78 26.27
N ASN A 19 -2.82 5.73 26.07
CA ASN A 19 -2.29 6.10 24.76
C ASN A 19 -1.02 5.32 24.35
N MET A 20 -0.70 4.26 25.07
CA MET A 20 0.29 3.27 24.65
C MET A 20 -0.38 1.90 24.75
N GLU A 21 -1.22 1.56 23.76
CA GLU A 21 -1.55 0.15 23.53
C GLU A 21 -0.21 -0.59 23.40
N ALA A 22 0.13 -1.38 24.42
CA ALA A 22 1.33 -2.20 24.37
C ALA A 22 1.24 -3.09 23.13
N LYS A 23 2.03 -2.76 22.10
CA LYS A 23 2.04 -3.49 20.83
C LYS A 23 2.27 -4.97 21.13
N LYS A 24 1.27 -5.80 20.82
CA LYS A 24 1.27 -7.24 21.14
C LYS A 24 2.51 -7.91 20.54
N LYS A 25 3.24 -8.69 21.35
CA LYS A 25 4.31 -9.56 20.87
C LYS A 25 3.70 -10.77 20.15
N LEU A 26 4.04 -10.94 18.88
CA LEU A 26 3.57 -12.04 18.05
C LEU A 26 4.32 -13.34 18.40
N THR A 27 3.61 -14.46 18.52
CA THR A 27 4.19 -15.78 18.82
C THR A 27 4.23 -16.70 17.59
N LEU A 28 5.05 -17.76 17.66
CA LEU A 28 5.12 -18.78 16.61
C LEU A 28 3.77 -19.49 16.39
N SER A 29 3.07 -19.86 17.46
CA SER A 29 1.76 -20.52 17.36
C SER A 29 0.75 -19.65 16.64
N GLU A 30 0.77 -18.34 16.89
CA GLU A 30 -0.11 -17.39 16.21
C GLU A 30 0.23 -17.24 14.72
N LEU A 31 1.51 -17.24 14.35
CA LEU A 31 1.92 -17.23 12.94
C LEU A 31 1.39 -18.48 12.20
N ILE A 32 1.52 -19.65 12.82
CA ILE A 32 1.07 -20.92 12.23
C ILE A 32 -0.46 -20.95 12.13
N SER A 33 -1.18 -20.58 13.20
CA SER A 33 -2.65 -20.57 13.21
C SER A 33 -3.27 -19.57 12.22
N ASN A 34 -2.52 -18.51 11.85
CA ASN A 34 -2.96 -17.50 10.90
C ASN A 34 -2.35 -17.67 9.50
N ALA A 35 -1.65 -18.78 9.22
CA ALA A 35 -0.90 -18.97 7.97
C ALA A 35 -1.77 -18.72 6.72
N ASP A 36 -3.00 -19.24 6.67
CA ASP A 36 -3.89 -19.07 5.52
C ASP A 36 -4.37 -17.62 5.36
N LYS A 37 -4.66 -16.94 6.47
CA LYS A 37 -4.99 -15.50 6.46
C LYS A 37 -3.81 -14.67 5.95
N ILE A 38 -2.59 -14.99 6.37
CA ILE A 38 -1.37 -14.31 5.92
C ILE A 38 -1.15 -14.53 4.42
N LYS A 39 -1.40 -15.75 3.91
CA LYS A 39 -1.32 -16.05 2.48
C LYS A 39 -2.39 -15.31 1.68
N ALA A 40 -3.64 -15.31 2.14
CA ALA A 40 -4.74 -14.64 1.46
C ALA A 40 -4.53 -13.11 1.35
N LYS A 41 -3.91 -12.48 2.36
CA LYS A 41 -3.52 -11.07 2.30
C LYS A 41 -2.55 -10.73 1.16
N LYS A 42 -1.84 -11.72 0.60
CA LYS A 42 -0.93 -11.50 -0.54
C LYS A 42 -1.65 -11.41 -1.88
N THR A 43 -2.90 -11.85 -1.96
CA THR A 43 -3.74 -11.85 -3.18
C THR A 43 -4.91 -10.88 -3.07
N GLU A 44 -4.84 -9.95 -2.11
CA GLU A 44 -5.86 -8.93 -1.89
C GLU A 44 -5.84 -7.88 -3.00
N THR A 45 -7.02 -7.36 -3.36
CA THR A 45 -7.21 -6.26 -4.30
C THR A 45 -7.77 -5.03 -3.60
N ARG A 46 -7.62 -3.85 -4.23
CA ARG A 46 -8.19 -2.58 -3.76
C ARG A 46 -8.76 -1.80 -4.94
N GLU A 47 -9.76 -0.98 -4.67
CA GLU A 47 -10.30 -0.02 -5.65
C GLU A 47 -9.71 1.37 -5.39
N LEU A 48 -9.25 2.02 -6.47
CA LEU A 48 -8.77 3.40 -6.47
C LEU A 48 -9.69 4.24 -7.33
N TYR A 49 -10.10 5.41 -6.84
CA TYR A 49 -10.86 6.37 -7.65
C TYR A 49 -9.90 7.28 -8.43
N VAL A 50 -10.05 7.29 -9.75
CA VAL A 50 -9.27 8.14 -10.67
C VAL A 50 -10.15 9.29 -11.13
N LYS A 51 -9.79 10.52 -10.74
CA LYS A 51 -10.64 11.69 -10.95
C LYS A 51 -10.78 12.07 -12.42
N SER A 52 -9.71 11.98 -13.22
CA SER A 52 -9.73 12.28 -14.66
C SER A 52 -10.72 11.41 -15.43
N LEU A 53 -10.84 10.14 -15.03
CA LEU A 53 -11.75 9.15 -15.61
C LEU A 53 -13.16 9.19 -15.00
N GLY A 54 -13.34 9.82 -13.84
CA GLY A 54 -14.59 9.81 -13.10
C GLY A 54 -15.03 8.40 -12.67
N ALA A 55 -14.09 7.47 -12.52
CA ALA A 55 -14.34 6.05 -12.32
C ALA A 55 -13.31 5.42 -11.37
N THR A 56 -13.59 4.19 -10.94
CA THR A 56 -12.68 3.38 -10.13
C THR A 56 -11.90 2.39 -10.98
N ILE A 57 -10.67 2.09 -10.55
CA ILE A 57 -9.85 1.00 -11.07
C ILE A 57 -9.53 0.03 -9.93
N THR A 58 -9.35 -1.25 -10.26
CA THR A 58 -8.95 -2.29 -9.30
C THR A 58 -7.46 -2.57 -9.44
N ILE A 59 -6.73 -2.45 -8.34
CA ILE A 59 -5.33 -2.85 -8.23
C ILE A 59 -5.18 -4.15 -7.43
N MET A 60 -4.17 -4.93 -7.74
CA MET A 60 -3.71 -6.04 -6.90
C MET A 60 -2.42 -5.71 -6.17
N LYS A 61 -2.19 -6.38 -5.03
CA LYS A 61 -0.91 -6.28 -4.32
C LYS A 61 0.21 -6.88 -5.19
N PRO A 62 1.29 -6.13 -5.47
CA PRO A 62 2.38 -6.63 -6.30
C PRO A 62 3.19 -7.69 -5.55
N SER A 63 3.85 -8.57 -6.32
CA SER A 63 4.86 -9.45 -5.75
C SER A 63 6.15 -8.67 -5.47
N ARG A 64 7.01 -9.19 -4.59
CA ARG A 64 8.35 -8.61 -4.37
C ARG A 64 9.14 -8.51 -5.67
N THR A 65 9.04 -9.52 -6.54
CA THR A 65 9.73 -9.54 -7.82
C THR A 65 9.24 -8.41 -8.71
N THR A 66 7.93 -8.24 -8.85
CA THR A 66 7.32 -7.14 -9.63
C THR A 66 7.81 -5.76 -9.17
N VAL A 67 7.92 -5.53 -7.86
CA VAL A 67 8.47 -4.27 -7.34
C VAL A 67 9.95 -4.11 -7.67
N LEU A 68 10.75 -5.18 -7.57
CA LEU A 68 12.17 -5.12 -7.93
C LEU A 68 12.37 -4.85 -9.42
N ASP A 69 11.63 -5.54 -10.27
CA ASP A 69 11.66 -5.35 -11.72
C ASP A 69 11.36 -3.88 -12.08
N SER A 70 10.40 -3.26 -11.37
CA SER A 70 10.09 -1.83 -11.58
C SER A 70 11.26 -0.89 -11.28
N TYR A 71 12.16 -1.25 -10.35
CA TYR A 71 13.35 -0.44 -10.03
C TYR A 71 14.52 -0.69 -11.00
N GLU A 72 14.52 -1.83 -11.69
CA GLU A 72 15.53 -2.18 -12.68
C GLU A 72 15.21 -1.61 -14.07
N ILE A 73 13.93 -1.31 -14.34
CA ILE A 73 13.49 -0.60 -15.54
C ILE A 73 14.07 0.82 -15.54
N GLY A 74 14.88 1.12 -16.55
CA GLY A 74 15.52 2.42 -16.75
C GLY A 74 14.55 3.52 -17.15
N GLU A 75 15.08 4.73 -17.33
CA GLU A 75 14.37 5.87 -17.95
C GLU A 75 13.10 6.37 -17.23
N GLY A 76 12.85 5.93 -16.01
CA GLY A 76 11.68 6.37 -15.22
C GLY A 76 10.39 5.63 -15.56
N GLU A 77 10.45 4.59 -16.38
CA GLU A 77 9.27 3.80 -16.80
C GLU A 77 8.82 2.76 -15.76
N GLY A 78 9.56 2.63 -14.66
CA GLY A 78 9.25 1.69 -13.57
C GLY A 78 7.84 1.85 -13.02
N ASN A 79 7.36 3.09 -12.88
CA ASN A 79 5.99 3.36 -12.41
C ASN A 79 4.95 2.88 -13.44
N SER A 80 5.17 3.16 -14.73
CA SER A 80 4.28 2.72 -15.81
C SER A 80 4.21 1.19 -15.88
N PHE A 81 5.35 0.51 -15.76
CA PHE A 81 5.38 -0.95 -15.65
C PHE A 81 4.57 -1.45 -14.46
N LEU A 82 4.75 -0.85 -13.28
CA LEU A 82 4.07 -1.28 -12.06
C LEU A 82 2.54 -1.14 -12.19
N VAL A 83 2.08 0.00 -12.73
CA VAL A 83 0.65 0.26 -12.98
C VAL A 83 0.09 -0.72 -14.02
N TYR A 84 0.81 -0.93 -15.12
CA TYR A 84 0.41 -1.86 -16.19
C TYR A 84 0.30 -3.30 -15.69
N GLU A 85 1.19 -3.73 -14.79
CA GLU A 85 1.17 -5.07 -14.24
C GLU A 85 0.11 -5.27 -13.15
N CYS A 86 -0.17 -4.24 -12.35
CA CYS A 86 -0.96 -4.40 -11.11
C CYS A 86 -2.40 -3.89 -11.20
N VAL A 87 -2.77 -3.11 -12.22
CA VAL A 87 -4.17 -2.74 -12.46
C VAL A 87 -4.86 -3.89 -13.21
N THR A 88 -5.86 -4.49 -12.58
CA THR A 88 -6.58 -5.66 -13.11
C THR A 88 -7.87 -5.29 -13.81
N GLU A 89 -8.53 -4.22 -13.39
CA GLU A 89 -9.82 -3.79 -13.95
C GLU A 89 -9.91 -2.25 -14.03
N PRO A 90 -10.11 -1.65 -15.22
CA PRO A 90 -9.98 -2.30 -16.52
C PRO A 90 -8.53 -2.78 -16.75
N SER A 91 -8.36 -3.88 -17.49
CA SER A 91 -7.02 -4.39 -17.80
C SER A 91 -6.37 -3.54 -18.91
N PHE A 92 -5.28 -2.85 -18.60
CA PHE A 92 -4.50 -2.12 -19.62
C PHE A 92 -3.77 -3.04 -20.61
N LYS A 93 -3.70 -4.34 -20.29
CA LYS A 93 -3.21 -5.41 -21.17
C LYS A 93 -4.23 -5.86 -22.22
N ASP A 94 -5.46 -5.35 -22.15
CA ASP A 94 -6.52 -5.73 -23.07
C ASP A 94 -6.18 -5.34 -24.52
N THR A 95 -6.33 -6.29 -25.44
CA THR A 95 -5.94 -6.11 -26.84
C THR A 95 -6.88 -5.18 -27.60
N GLU A 96 -8.17 -5.15 -27.24
CA GLU A 96 -9.14 -4.24 -27.86
C GLU A 96 -8.86 -2.80 -27.43
N LEU A 97 -8.56 -2.60 -26.15
CA LEU A 97 -8.11 -1.30 -25.62
C LEU A 97 -6.85 -0.81 -26.34
N GLN A 98 -5.80 -1.64 -26.40
CA GLN A 98 -4.53 -1.27 -27.06
C GLN A 98 -4.72 -0.97 -28.55
N ALA A 99 -5.55 -1.75 -29.25
CA ALA A 99 -5.87 -1.49 -30.64
C ALA A 99 -6.64 -0.17 -30.84
N ALA A 100 -7.54 0.17 -29.93
CA ALA A 100 -8.31 1.42 -29.98
C ALA A 100 -7.41 2.67 -29.80
N PHE A 101 -6.36 2.57 -28.99
CA PHE A 101 -5.38 3.65 -28.79
C PHE A 101 -4.18 3.59 -29.76
N GLY A 102 -4.01 2.50 -30.51
CA GLY A 102 -2.95 2.36 -31.50
C GLY A 102 -1.53 2.22 -30.91
N VAL A 103 -1.43 1.79 -29.65
CA VAL A 103 -0.18 1.64 -28.89
C VAL A 103 -0.15 0.28 -28.20
N THR A 104 1.04 -0.21 -27.82
CA THR A 104 1.17 -1.49 -27.12
C THR A 104 2.00 -1.38 -25.86
N GLY A 105 1.77 -2.26 -24.89
CA GLY A 105 2.50 -2.24 -23.62
C GLY A 105 2.06 -1.08 -22.73
N TYR A 106 2.96 -0.62 -21.86
CA TYR A 106 2.65 0.43 -20.89
C TYR A 106 2.48 1.82 -21.52
N ASP A 107 2.85 2.04 -22.79
CA ASP A 107 2.60 3.27 -23.54
C ASP A 107 1.10 3.64 -23.61
N VAL A 108 0.21 2.65 -23.45
CA VAL A 108 -1.24 2.89 -23.35
C VAL A 108 -1.61 3.76 -22.15
N LEU A 109 -0.81 3.73 -21.09
CA LEU A 109 -1.06 4.53 -19.89
C LEU A 109 -0.92 6.02 -20.19
N ASP A 110 0.05 6.43 -20.99
CA ASP A 110 0.25 7.84 -21.38
C ASP A 110 -0.87 8.38 -22.28
N GLN A 111 -1.69 7.50 -22.86
CA GLN A 111 -2.88 7.89 -23.62
C GLN A 111 -4.13 8.09 -22.74
N ILE A 112 -4.15 7.48 -21.55
CA ILE A 112 -5.33 7.38 -20.68
C ILE A 112 -5.18 8.23 -19.41
N LEU A 113 -3.96 8.29 -18.86
CA LEU A 113 -3.65 8.86 -17.56
C LEU A 113 -2.59 9.95 -17.71
N ASP A 114 -2.68 10.96 -16.86
CA ASP A 114 -1.59 11.94 -16.73
C ASP A 114 -0.41 11.32 -15.95
N SER A 115 0.81 11.80 -16.21
CA SER A 115 2.02 11.28 -15.54
C SER A 115 1.94 11.29 -14.00
N GLY A 116 1.35 12.34 -13.43
CA GLY A 116 1.13 12.43 -11.98
C GLY A 116 0.11 11.42 -11.44
N GLU A 117 -0.83 10.96 -12.28
CA GLU A 117 -1.77 9.90 -11.91
C GLU A 117 -1.07 8.54 -11.91
N ILE A 118 -0.23 8.27 -12.91
CA ILE A 118 0.63 7.07 -12.96
C ILE A 118 1.49 6.98 -11.71
N ASP A 119 2.18 8.07 -11.34
CA ASP A 119 3.01 8.13 -10.13
C ASP A 119 2.19 7.88 -8.85
N SER A 120 0.98 8.45 -8.78
CA SER A 120 0.11 8.31 -7.61
C SER A 120 -0.41 6.88 -7.46
N ILE A 121 -0.79 6.24 -8.57
CA ILE A 121 -1.25 4.84 -8.57
C ILE A 121 -0.08 3.91 -8.22
N ALA A 122 1.10 4.11 -8.84
CA ALA A 122 2.30 3.32 -8.55
C ALA A 122 2.68 3.39 -7.07
N LYS A 123 2.61 4.58 -6.48
CA LYS A 123 2.83 4.79 -5.05
C LYS A 123 1.85 3.98 -4.18
N GLU A 124 0.56 4.04 -4.48
CA GLU A 124 -0.44 3.26 -3.74
C GLU A 124 -0.22 1.75 -3.90
N ILE A 125 0.22 1.29 -5.07
CA ILE A 125 0.56 -0.12 -5.32
C ILE A 125 1.74 -0.58 -4.42
N VAL A 126 2.83 0.18 -4.34
CA VAL A 126 3.97 -0.19 -3.45
C VAL A 126 3.61 -0.03 -1.97
N ASP A 127 2.83 0.98 -1.61
CA ASP A 127 2.33 1.18 -0.25
C ASP A 127 1.43 0.00 0.17
N PHE A 128 0.58 -0.50 -0.73
CA PHE A 128 -0.22 -1.71 -0.52
C PHE A 128 0.65 -2.94 -0.24
N ALA A 129 1.80 -3.07 -0.91
CA ALA A 129 2.77 -4.14 -0.63
C ALA A 129 3.57 -3.97 0.66
N GLY A 130 3.36 -2.88 1.41
CA GLY A 130 4.02 -2.64 2.69
C GLY A 130 5.35 -1.90 2.57
N TYR A 131 5.65 -1.30 1.42
CA TYR A 131 6.82 -0.41 1.26
C TYR A 131 6.54 1.01 1.79
N GLY A 132 5.29 1.29 2.16
CA GLY A 132 4.89 2.56 2.76
C GLY A 132 5.47 2.78 4.16
N LYS A 133 5.58 4.06 4.53
CA LYS A 133 6.28 4.54 5.73
C LYS A 133 5.76 3.97 7.06
N ASP A 134 4.51 3.54 7.09
CA ASP A 134 3.81 3.13 8.33
C ASP A 134 3.61 1.62 8.46
N SER A 135 4.21 0.81 7.58
CA SER A 135 4.05 -0.66 7.60
C SER A 135 4.75 -1.32 8.80
N VAL A 136 5.88 -0.77 9.24
CA VAL A 136 6.68 -1.27 10.37
C VAL A 136 7.21 -0.09 11.19
N SER A 137 7.06 -0.14 12.51
CA SER A 137 7.54 0.90 13.44
C SER A 137 8.24 0.30 14.66
N VAL A 138 9.27 0.99 15.14
CA VAL A 138 9.99 0.62 16.37
C VAL A 138 9.05 0.77 17.57
N VAL A 139 9.03 -0.22 18.47
CA VAL A 139 8.24 -0.20 19.72
C VAL A 139 9.09 0.32 20.87
N GLU A 140 10.28 -0.24 21.04
CA GLU A 140 11.28 0.18 22.00
C GLU A 140 12.67 -0.01 21.38
N ALA A 141 13.58 0.93 21.60
CA ALA A 141 14.98 0.77 21.24
C ALA A 141 15.68 -0.06 22.33
N VAL A 142 16.07 -1.30 22.02
CA VAL A 142 16.84 -2.13 22.95
C VAL A 142 18.28 -1.59 22.96
N LYS A 143 18.72 -1.01 24.08
CA LYS A 143 20.14 -0.78 24.34
C LYS A 143 20.74 -2.09 24.84
N ASN A 144 21.70 -2.63 24.09
CA ASN A 144 22.52 -3.77 24.53
C ASN A 144 23.54 -3.32 25.57
#